data_AF-A0A968KHT5-F1
#
_entry.id   AF-A0A968KHT5-F1
#
_cell.length_a   1.000
_cell.length_b   1.000
_cell.length_c   1.000
_cell.angle_alpha   90.00
_cell.angle_beta   90.00
_cell.angle_gamma   90.00
#
_symmetry.space_group_name_H-M   'P 1'
#
loop_
_entity.id
_entity.type
_entity.pdbx_description
1 polymer ?
#
loop_
_entity_poly.entity_id
_entity_poly.type
_entity_poly.pdbx_seq_one_letter_code
_entity_poly.pdbx_strand_id
1 'polypeptide(L)'
;MFLSLGGGPEPVQAADYSKMTLPILKYRGGNFNPRPQGVRSLLAEIARRTSIEVNREPVVLELTHPDLYQYPFLYMAGDAAFDPFSEEERKILRHYLSFGGFLLIDDNSSRPDSPFDASVRKMMEALFPKIPL
;
A
#
# COMPACT_ATOMS: atom_id res chain seq x y z
N MET A 1 -3.80 53.50 -30.57
CA MET A 1 -2.47 53.13 -31.13
C MET A 1 -1.70 52.54 -29.94
N PHE A 2 -1.45 51.25 -29.73
CA PHE A 2 -1.47 49.98 -30.47
C PHE A 2 -2.13 48.92 -29.53
N LEU A 3 -3.21 48.25 -29.95
CA LEU A 3 -3.32 46.84 -30.38
C LEU A 3 -3.11 45.76 -29.29
N SER A 4 -4.22 45.05 -29.01
CA SER A 4 -4.30 43.70 -28.45
C SER A 4 -3.51 42.70 -29.29
N LEU A 5 -3.02 41.61 -28.69
CA LEU A 5 -3.26 40.21 -29.10
C LEU A 5 -2.30 39.26 -28.36
N GLY A 6 -2.84 38.29 -27.64
CA GLY A 6 -2.03 37.23 -27.03
C GLY A 6 -2.78 36.28 -26.10
N GLY A 7 -3.98 35.86 -26.47
CA GLY A 7 -4.59 34.64 -25.91
C GLY A 7 -3.83 33.42 -26.43
N GLY A 8 -2.68 33.12 -25.83
CA GLY A 8 -2.09 31.79 -25.92
C GLY A 8 -2.91 30.85 -25.04
N PRO A 9 -2.97 29.53 -25.34
CA PRO A 9 -3.48 28.61 -24.35
C PRO A 9 -2.63 28.79 -23.08
N GLU A 10 -3.29 29.13 -21.96
CA GLU A 10 -2.77 28.86 -20.64
C GLU A 10 -2.15 27.46 -20.68
N PRO A 11 -0.93 27.24 -20.14
CA PRO A 11 -0.35 25.91 -20.14
C PRO A 11 -1.43 24.99 -19.58
N VAL A 12 -1.86 24.04 -20.41
CA VAL A 12 -2.76 22.97 -19.99
C VAL A 12 -2.16 22.47 -18.70
N GLN A 13 -2.86 22.69 -17.58
CA GLN A 13 -2.48 22.16 -16.28
C GLN A 13 -2.20 20.69 -16.54
N ALA A 14 -0.91 20.34 -16.62
CA ALA A 14 -0.51 18.98 -16.90
C ALA A 14 -1.24 18.15 -15.86
N ALA A 15 -2.04 17.18 -16.31
CA ALA A 15 -2.85 16.33 -15.46
C ALA A 15 -2.05 16.03 -14.19
N ASP A 16 -2.57 16.46 -13.04
CA ASP A 16 -1.87 16.36 -11.76
C ASP A 16 -1.46 14.89 -11.61
N TYR A 17 -0.17 14.60 -11.75
CA TYR A 17 0.30 13.22 -11.74
C TYR A 17 -0.04 12.67 -10.36
N SER A 18 -0.87 11.62 -10.30
CA SER A 18 -1.20 10.96 -9.04
C SER A 18 0.08 10.54 -8.35
N LYS A 19 0.49 11.29 -7.33
CA LYS A 19 1.68 10.98 -6.53
C LYS A 19 1.46 9.63 -5.88
N MET A 20 2.34 8.68 -6.19
CA MET A 20 2.28 7.35 -5.62
C MET A 20 2.32 7.47 -4.10
N THR A 21 1.26 6.98 -3.47
CA THR A 21 1.16 6.84 -2.01
C THR A 21 1.17 5.35 -1.71
N LEU A 22 1.89 4.95 -0.67
CA LEU A 22 1.98 3.56 -0.24
C LEU A 22 1.41 3.45 1.18
N PRO A 23 0.12 3.10 1.32
CA PRO A 23 -0.47 2.94 2.63
C PRO A 23 0.08 1.71 3.37
N ILE A 24 0.32 1.90 4.66
CA ILE A 24 0.61 0.84 5.62
C ILE A 24 -0.72 0.25 6.09
N LEU A 25 -0.92 -1.04 5.85
CA LEU A 25 -2.09 -1.76 6.29
C LEU A 25 -2.02 -2.00 7.80
N LYS A 26 -2.95 -1.39 8.52
CA LYS A 26 -3.19 -1.63 9.94
C LYS A 26 -4.08 -2.86 10.11
N TYR A 27 -3.70 -3.71 11.06
CA TYR A 27 -4.42 -4.92 11.43
C TYR A 27 -4.50 -5.08 12.95
N ARG A 28 -5.29 -6.06 13.42
CA ARG A 28 -5.45 -6.37 14.84
C ARG A 28 -4.40 -7.38 15.31
N GLY A 29 -3.97 -7.25 16.56
CA GLY A 29 -2.87 -8.03 17.11
C GLY A 29 -1.51 -7.66 16.50
N GLY A 30 -0.42 -8.13 17.11
CA GLY A 30 0.93 -7.88 16.64
C GLY A 30 1.30 -6.39 16.55
N ASN A 31 2.25 -6.07 15.66
CA ASN A 31 2.77 -4.73 15.43
C ASN A 31 2.79 -4.45 13.93
N PHE A 32 1.89 -3.58 13.44
CA PHE A 32 1.76 -3.27 12.00
C PHE A 32 2.82 -2.27 11.49
N ASN A 33 3.64 -1.70 12.37
CA ASN A 33 4.67 -0.72 11.99
C ASN A 33 5.98 -0.87 12.81
N PRO A 34 6.65 -2.04 12.74
CA PRO A 34 7.87 -2.32 13.48
C PRO A 34 9.08 -1.50 13.00
N ARG A 35 9.04 -1.01 11.75
CA ARG A 35 10.04 -0.11 11.17
C ARG A 35 9.36 1.20 10.71
N PRO A 36 9.14 2.17 11.61
CA PRO A 36 8.40 3.41 11.30
C PRO A 36 8.91 4.22 10.11
N GLN A 37 10.20 4.10 9.79
CA GLN A 37 10.82 4.79 8.67
C GLN A 37 10.93 3.94 7.39
N GLY A 38 10.51 2.67 7.42
CA GLY A 38 10.67 1.72 6.32
C GLY A 38 9.99 2.21 5.04
N VAL A 39 8.68 2.48 5.09
CA VAL A 39 7.92 2.97 3.93
C VAL A 39 8.40 4.35 3.46
N ARG A 40 8.69 5.26 4.38
CA ARG A 40 9.24 6.58 4.04
C ARG A 40 10.56 6.45 3.25
N SER A 41 11.43 5.56 3.71
CA SER A 41 12.74 5.31 3.08
C SER A 41 12.57 4.65 1.70
N LEU A 42 11.65 3.69 1.59
CA LEU A 42 11.30 3.06 0.32
C LEU A 42 10.78 4.09 -0.70
N LEU A 43 9.84 4.94 -0.31
CA LEU A 43 9.29 5.99 -1.16
C LEU A 43 10.37 7.00 -1.58
N ALA A 44 11.27 7.38 -0.66
CA ALA A 44 12.41 8.23 -0.98
C ALA A 44 13.33 7.60 -2.03
N GLU A 45 13.62 6.30 -1.91
CA GLU A 45 14.44 5.58 -2.89
C GLU A 45 13.73 5.40 -4.24
N ILE A 46 12.42 5.19 -4.27
CA ILE A 46 11.62 5.16 -5.51
C ILE A 46 11.72 6.51 -6.23
N ALA A 47 11.49 7.61 -5.53
CA ALA A 47 11.57 8.95 -6.10
C ALA A 47 12.99 9.31 -6.56
N ARG A 48 14.02 8.76 -5.91
CA ARG A 48 15.42 9.03 -6.26
C ARG A 48 15.90 8.21 -7.47
N ARG A 49 15.36 7.01 -7.67
CA ARG A 49 15.84 6.04 -8.66
C ARG A 49 14.95 5.93 -9.90
N THR A 50 13.78 6.53 -9.87
CA THR A 50 12.79 6.47 -10.96
C THR A 50 12.20 7.85 -11.20
N SER A 51 11.45 8.02 -12.29
CA SER A 51 10.68 9.24 -12.56
C SER A 51 9.31 9.25 -11.88
N ILE A 52 9.03 8.30 -10.97
CA ILE A 52 7.74 8.22 -10.27
C ILE A 52 7.70 9.32 -9.20
N GLU A 53 6.69 10.18 -9.27
CA GLU A 53 6.38 11.10 -8.18
C GLU A 53 5.73 10.36 -7.02
N VAL A 54 6.18 10.62 -5.80
CA VAL A 54 5.67 9.97 -4.59
C VAL A 54 5.18 10.99 -3.57
N ASN A 55 4.16 10.60 -2.80
CA ASN A 55 3.85 11.26 -1.55
C ASN A 55 4.77 10.68 -0.46
N ARG A 56 5.67 11.49 0.11
CA ARG A 56 6.68 11.02 1.07
C ARG A 56 6.11 10.63 2.43
N GLU A 57 4.89 11.08 2.74
CA GLU A 57 4.20 10.72 3.98
C GLU A 57 3.39 9.44 3.79
N PRO A 58 3.74 8.34 4.48
CA PRO A 58 2.94 7.13 4.46
C PRO A 58 1.56 7.39 5.06
N VAL A 59 0.54 6.81 4.45
CA VAL A 59 -0.81 6.77 5.02
C VAL A 59 -0.97 5.46 5.79
N VAL A 60 -1.75 5.46 6.87
CA VAL A 60 -2.14 4.22 7.56
C VAL A 60 -3.62 4.00 7.33
N LEU A 61 -4.02 2.79 6.91
CA LEU A 61 -5.43 2.46 6.69
C LEU A 61 -5.75 1.04 7.13
N GLU A 62 -7.02 0.77 7.38
CA GLU A 62 -7.58 -0.56 7.62
C GLU A 62 -8.25 -1.06 6.32
N LEU A 63 -8.44 -2.38 6.16
CA LEU A 63 -9.08 -2.92 4.95
C LEU A 63 -10.50 -2.39 4.71
N THR A 64 -11.23 -2.04 5.76
CA THR A 64 -12.59 -1.51 5.68
C THR A 64 -12.63 -0.01 5.37
N HIS A 65 -11.47 0.63 5.18
CA HIS A 65 -11.41 2.07 4.89
C HIS A 65 -12.07 2.39 3.54
N PRO A 66 -12.94 3.42 3.44
CA PRO A 66 -13.67 3.73 2.21
C PRO A 66 -12.75 4.04 1.03
N ASP A 67 -11.57 4.61 1.30
CA ASP A 67 -10.60 4.98 0.26
C ASP A 67 -9.62 3.86 -0.11
N LEU A 68 -9.77 2.62 0.40
CA LEU A 68 -8.86 1.51 0.11
C LEU A 68 -8.56 1.38 -1.39
N TYR A 69 -9.63 1.40 -2.21
CA TYR A 69 -9.53 1.18 -3.65
C TYR A 69 -8.92 2.34 -4.43
N GLN A 70 -8.65 3.48 -3.80
CA GLN A 70 -7.88 4.57 -4.41
C GLN A 70 -6.38 4.26 -4.45
N TYR A 71 -5.92 3.28 -3.67
CA TYR A 71 -4.51 2.91 -3.57
C TYR A 71 -4.29 1.54 -4.22
N PRO A 72 -3.65 1.46 -5.40
CA PRO A 72 -3.43 0.17 -6.07
C PRO A 72 -2.30 -0.66 -5.44
N PHE A 73 -1.58 -0.11 -4.46
CA PHE A 73 -0.46 -0.77 -3.79
C PHE A 73 -0.57 -0.55 -2.28
N LEU A 74 -0.62 -1.64 -1.51
CA LEU A 74 -0.58 -1.64 -0.04
C LEU A 74 0.73 -2.25 0.46
N TYR A 75 1.17 -1.80 1.62
CA TYR A 75 2.29 -2.38 2.35
C TYR A 75 1.81 -2.95 3.68
N MET A 76 2.17 -4.18 3.98
CA MET A 76 1.90 -4.83 5.26
C MET A 76 3.22 -5.31 5.84
N ALA A 77 3.53 -4.89 7.06
CA ALA A 77 4.72 -5.36 7.77
C ALA A 77 4.36 -5.81 9.17
N GLY A 78 5.20 -6.67 9.74
CA GLY A 78 5.07 -7.09 11.12
C GLY A 78 6.26 -7.90 11.61
N ASP A 79 6.38 -8.02 12.93
CA ASP A 79 7.44 -8.76 13.63
C ASP A 79 6.89 -9.83 14.61
N ALA A 80 5.56 -9.91 14.72
CA ALA A 80 4.83 -10.80 15.61
C ALA A 80 3.55 -11.31 14.93
N ALA A 81 2.95 -12.36 15.49
CA ALA A 81 1.68 -12.88 15.02
C ALA A 81 0.58 -11.81 15.12
N PHE A 82 -0.30 -11.79 14.12
CA PHE A 82 -1.48 -10.93 14.08
C PHE A 82 -2.77 -11.75 14.13
N ASP A 83 -3.84 -11.10 14.53
CA ASP A 83 -5.15 -11.72 14.68
C ASP A 83 -5.75 -12.04 13.30
N PRO A 84 -6.47 -13.17 13.14
CA PRO A 84 -7.12 -13.49 11.89
C PRO A 84 -8.06 -12.37 11.42
N PHE A 85 -8.02 -12.09 10.11
CA PHE A 85 -8.96 -11.16 9.48
C PHE A 85 -10.39 -11.70 9.57
N SER A 86 -11.32 -10.79 9.78
CA SER A 86 -12.74 -11.07 9.78
C SER A 86 -13.19 -11.61 8.42
N GLU A 87 -14.41 -12.15 8.34
CA GLU A 87 -14.97 -12.56 7.05
C GLU A 87 -15.09 -11.38 6.07
N GLU A 88 -15.49 -10.21 6.56
CA GLU A 88 -15.60 -8.99 5.77
C GLU A 88 -14.23 -8.53 5.25
N GLU A 89 -13.22 -8.45 6.12
CA GLU A 89 -11.85 -8.06 5.76
C GLU A 89 -11.26 -9.02 4.72
N ARG A 90 -11.47 -10.34 4.88
CA ARG A 90 -11.04 -11.34 3.90
C ARG A 90 -11.73 -11.16 2.56
N LYS A 91 -13.03 -10.88 2.55
CA LYS A 91 -13.79 -10.60 1.32
C LYS A 91 -13.25 -9.37 0.60
N ILE A 92 -12.98 -8.30 1.34
CA ILE A 92 -12.43 -7.05 0.80
C ILE A 92 -11.02 -7.29 0.24
N LEU A 93 -10.11 -7.88 1.02
CA LEU A 93 -8.74 -8.12 0.57
C LEU A 93 -8.69 -9.06 -0.64
N ARG A 94 -9.52 -10.12 -0.65
CA ARG A 94 -9.63 -11.00 -1.81
C ARG A 94 -10.11 -10.25 -3.04
N HIS A 95 -11.13 -9.40 -2.92
CA HIS A 95 -11.61 -8.56 -4.01
C HIS A 95 -10.49 -7.64 -4.49
N TYR A 96 -9.88 -6.88 -3.58
CA TYR A 96 -8.78 -5.97 -3.87
C TYR A 96 -7.67 -6.63 -4.70
N LEU A 97 -7.16 -7.77 -4.25
CA LEU A 97 -6.11 -8.53 -4.95
C LEU A 97 -6.59 -9.14 -6.28
N SER A 98 -7.85 -9.56 -6.37
CA SER A 98 -8.40 -10.18 -7.60
C SER A 98 -8.67 -9.16 -8.71
N PHE A 99 -8.81 -7.88 -8.36
CA PHE A 99 -9.12 -6.79 -9.29
C PHE A 99 -7.91 -5.89 -9.57
N GLY A 100 -6.70 -6.39 -9.34
CA GLY A 100 -5.44 -5.75 -9.73
C GLY A 100 -4.74 -4.96 -8.63
N GLY A 101 -5.26 -4.96 -7.40
CA GLY A 101 -4.55 -4.45 -6.24
C GLY A 101 -3.31 -5.29 -5.91
N PHE A 102 -2.26 -4.62 -5.42
CA PHE A 102 -1.01 -5.25 -5.00
C PHE A 102 -0.81 -5.10 -3.49
N LEU A 103 -0.31 -6.16 -2.84
CA LEU A 103 0.04 -6.18 -1.42
C LEU A 103 1.50 -6.63 -1.27
N LEU A 104 2.38 -5.73 -0.83
CA LEU A 104 3.74 -6.06 -0.43
C LEU A 104 3.74 -6.46 1.05
N ILE A 105 4.22 -7.66 1.35
CA ILE A 105 4.34 -8.16 2.71
C ILE A 105 5.83 -8.20 3.10
N ASP A 106 6.18 -7.57 4.22
CA ASP A 106 7.55 -7.48 4.72
C ASP A 106 7.65 -7.99 6.17
N ASP A 107 8.30 -9.14 6.33
CA ASP A 107 8.56 -9.73 7.65
C ASP A 107 9.76 -9.04 8.31
N ASN A 108 9.52 -8.39 9.44
CA ASN A 108 10.52 -7.64 10.19
C ASN A 108 11.00 -8.37 11.46
N SER A 109 10.57 -9.62 11.68
CA SER A 109 10.98 -10.44 12.84
C SER A 109 12.45 -10.87 12.80
N SER A 110 13.08 -10.86 11.61
CA SER A 110 14.46 -11.30 11.38
C SER A 110 14.73 -12.76 11.80
N ARG A 111 13.71 -13.62 11.77
CA ARG A 111 13.79 -15.02 12.21
C ARG A 111 13.22 -15.99 11.16
N PRO A 112 13.81 -17.19 11.01
CA PRO A 112 13.28 -18.22 10.10
C PRO A 112 11.95 -18.81 10.58
N ASP A 113 11.70 -18.82 11.90
CA ASP A 113 10.49 -19.32 12.55
C ASP A 113 9.52 -18.18 12.91
N SER A 114 9.31 -17.25 11.97
CA SER A 114 8.55 -16.03 12.22
C SER A 114 7.06 -16.31 12.50
N PRO A 115 6.53 -15.85 13.64
CA PRO A 115 5.09 -15.87 13.90
C PRO A 115 4.29 -15.01 12.92
N PHE A 116 4.91 -13.97 12.35
CA PHE A 116 4.29 -13.11 11.34
C PHE A 116 4.12 -13.87 10.02
N ASP A 117 5.17 -14.51 9.50
CA ASP A 117 5.09 -15.37 8.31
C ASP A 117 4.02 -16.47 8.48
N ALA A 118 3.97 -17.11 9.65
CA ALA A 118 2.94 -18.11 9.94
C ALA A 118 1.51 -17.54 9.87
N SER A 119 1.27 -16.32 10.37
CA SER A 119 -0.03 -15.65 10.23
C SER A 119 -0.33 -15.25 8.78
N VAL A 120 0.68 -14.79 8.02
CA VAL A 120 0.53 -14.46 6.59
C VAL A 120 0.14 -15.69 5.77
N ARG A 121 0.79 -16.84 5.98
CA ARG A 121 0.47 -18.08 5.27
C ARG A 121 -0.97 -18.51 5.51
N LYS A 122 -1.42 -18.49 6.77
CA LYS A 122 -2.81 -18.78 7.15
C LYS A 122 -3.80 -17.80 6.50
N MET A 123 -3.46 -16.52 6.46
CA MET A 123 -4.27 -15.51 5.77
C MET A 123 -4.40 -15.83 4.29
N MET A 124 -3.29 -16.14 3.61
CA MET A 124 -3.29 -16.41 2.17
C MET A 124 -4.00 -17.73 1.82
N GLU A 125 -3.86 -18.78 2.63
CA GLU A 125 -4.66 -20.00 2.51
C GLU A 125 -6.16 -19.72 2.63
N ALA A 126 -6.57 -18.82 3.55
CA ALA A 126 -7.97 -18.44 3.70
C ALA A 126 -8.49 -17.59 2.54
N LEU A 127 -7.64 -16.76 1.92
CA LEU A 127 -8.01 -15.90 0.78
C LEU A 127 -8.08 -16.67 -0.54
N PHE A 128 -7.11 -17.55 -0.77
CA PHE A 128 -6.92 -18.27 -2.02
C PHE A 128 -6.61 -19.76 -1.78
N PRO A 129 -7.59 -20.55 -1.27
CA PRO A 129 -7.36 -21.95 -0.86
C PRO A 129 -6.95 -22.89 -2.00
N LYS A 130 -7.08 -22.47 -3.27
CA LYS A 130 -6.68 -23.24 -4.46
C LYS A 130 -5.35 -22.79 -5.06
N ILE A 131 -4.69 -21.80 -4.46
CA ILE A 131 -3.42 -21.23 -4.94
C ILE A 131 -2.45 -21.19 -3.74
N PRO A 132 -1.64 -22.25 -3.54
CA PRO A 132 -0.68 -22.27 -2.43
C PRO A 132 0.44 -21.23 -2.63
N LEU A 133 0.94 -20.70 -1.52
CA LEU A 133 2.14 -19.84 -1.45
C LEU A 133 3.44 -20.64 -1.49
#